data_AF-A0A2K6T0J2-F1
#
_entry.id   AF-A0A2K6T0J2-F1
#
_cell.length_a   1.000
_cell.length_b   1.000
_cell.length_c   1.000
_cell.angle_alpha   90.00
_cell.angle_beta   90.00
_cell.angle_gamma   90.00
#
_symmetry.space_group_name_H-M   'P 1'
#
loop_
_entity.id
_entity.type
_entity.pdbx_description
1 polymer ?
#
loop_
_entity_poly.entity_id
_entity_poly.type
_entity_poly.pdbx_seq_one_letter_code
_entity_poly.pdbx_strand_id
1 'polypeptide(L)'
;LVTEDLIRRNAEHNDCVIFSLEELSLHQQEIERLEHIDKWCRDLKILYLQNNLIGKIENVSKLKKLEYLNLALNNIEKIENLEDVVY
;
A
#
# COMPACT_ATOMS: atom_id res chain seq x y z
N LEU A 1 11.60 1.65 1.54
CA LEU A 1 10.53 2.67 1.37
C LEU A 1 9.81 2.41 0.06
N VAL A 2 8.55 2.81 -0.07
CA VAL A 2 7.83 2.73 -1.35
C VAL A 2 8.28 3.86 -2.28
N THR A 3 8.59 3.54 -3.54
CA THR A 3 8.98 4.50 -4.56
C THR A 3 8.01 4.48 -5.74
N GLU A 4 7.92 5.58 -6.48
CA GLU A 4 7.08 5.64 -7.69
C GLU A 4 7.52 4.60 -8.73
N ASP A 5 8.84 4.44 -8.92
CA ASP A 5 9.40 3.44 -9.83
C ASP A 5 8.98 2.03 -9.46
N LEU A 6 9.03 1.68 -8.17
CA LEU A 6 8.58 0.37 -7.69
C LEU A 6 7.12 0.12 -8.06
N ILE A 7 6.24 1.11 -7.88
CA ILE A 7 4.83 0.99 -8.22
C ILE A 7 4.66 0.84 -9.74
N ARG A 8 5.38 1.64 -10.54
CA ARG A 8 5.31 1.57 -12.01
C ARG A 8 5.73 0.20 -12.53
N ARG A 9 6.80 -0.39 -11.98
CA ARG A 9 7.23 -1.75 -12.33
C ARG A 9 6.18 -2.81 -11.98
N ASN A 10 5.44 -2.64 -10.88
CA ASN A 10 4.35 -3.53 -10.51
C ASN A 10 3.01 -3.22 -11.21
N ALA A 11 2.98 -2.20 -12.06
CA ALA A 11 1.84 -1.79 -12.87
C ALA A 11 2.05 -2.09 -14.36
N GLU A 12 2.97 -2.99 -14.71
CA GLU A 12 3.32 -3.29 -16.11
C GLU A 12 2.13 -3.81 -16.93
N HIS A 13 1.17 -4.50 -16.28
CA HIS A 13 -0.07 -4.94 -16.89
C HIS A 13 -1.11 -3.82 -17.08
N ASN A 14 -0.81 -2.62 -16.59
CA ASN A 14 -1.63 -1.42 -16.72
C ASN A 14 -0.83 -0.30 -17.43
N ASP A 15 0.00 -0.64 -18.43
CA ASP A 15 0.84 0.31 -19.19
C ASP A 15 1.71 1.23 -18.30
N CYS A 16 2.13 0.74 -17.13
CA CYS A 16 2.84 1.51 -16.11
C CYS A 16 2.08 2.75 -15.59
N VAL A 17 0.76 2.80 -15.84
CA VAL A 17 -0.15 3.82 -15.32
C VAL A 17 -0.50 3.48 -13.88
N ILE A 18 -0.32 4.45 -12.98
CA ILE A 18 -0.47 4.22 -11.53
C ILE A 18 -1.63 4.99 -10.90
N PHE A 19 -2.09 6.08 -11.54
CA PHE A 19 -3.12 6.96 -10.98
C PHE A 19 -4.50 6.31 -10.91
N SER A 20 -4.78 5.37 -11.82
CA SER A 20 -6.06 4.65 -11.94
C SER A 20 -6.00 3.22 -11.42
N LEU A 21 -4.92 2.81 -10.74
CA LEU A 21 -4.81 1.47 -10.18
C LEU A 21 -5.84 1.28 -9.07
N GLU A 22 -6.67 0.25 -9.21
CA GLU A 22 -7.57 -0.20 -8.14
C GLU A 22 -6.94 -1.30 -7.28
N GLU A 23 -5.99 -2.06 -7.81
CA GLU A 23 -5.27 -3.12 -7.11
C GLU A 23 -3.76 -2.95 -7.30
N LEU A 24 -3.00 -3.09 -6.20
CA LEU A 24 -1.55 -2.99 -6.21
C LEU A 24 -0.94 -4.06 -5.32
N SER A 25 -0.02 -4.82 -5.91
CA SER A 25 0.72 -5.86 -5.24
C SER A 25 2.17 -5.47 -4.99
N LEU A 26 2.57 -5.42 -3.72
CA LEU A 26 3.93 -5.04 -3.28
C LEU A 26 4.48 -6.04 -2.27
N HIS A 27 4.27 -7.34 -2.51
CA HIS A 27 4.80 -8.39 -1.65
C HIS A 27 6.29 -8.61 -1.84
N GLN A 28 6.99 -8.91 -0.73
CA GLN A 28 8.42 -9.25 -0.75
C GLN A 28 9.31 -8.13 -1.32
N GLN A 29 9.03 -6.89 -0.92
CA GLN A 29 9.74 -5.69 -1.42
C GLN A 29 10.62 -5.01 -0.36
N GLU A 30 10.82 -5.66 0.80
CA GLU A 30 11.59 -5.10 1.93
C GLU A 30 11.09 -3.70 2.35
N ILE A 31 9.78 -3.45 2.23
CA ILE A 31 9.19 -2.15 2.55
C ILE A 31 9.12 -1.98 4.05
N GLU A 32 9.79 -0.96 4.57
CA GLU A 32 9.72 -0.61 6.00
C GLU A 32 8.63 0.43 6.33
N ARG A 33 8.27 1.30 5.37
CA ARG A 33 7.33 2.40 5.58
C ARG A 33 6.49 2.71 4.35
N LEU A 34 5.24 3.09 4.58
CA LEU A 34 4.26 3.51 3.58
C LEU A 34 4.32 5.02 3.41
N GLU A 35 4.96 5.47 2.31
CA GLU A 35 5.05 6.89 1.96
C GLU A 35 4.53 7.10 0.54
N HIS A 36 3.79 8.22 0.36
CA HIS A 36 3.38 8.76 -0.95
C HIS A 36 2.45 7.91 -1.83
N ILE A 37 2.08 6.69 -1.44
CA ILE A 37 1.11 5.87 -2.20
C ILE A 37 -0.20 6.63 -2.44
N ASP A 38 -0.68 7.40 -1.47
CA ASP A 38 -1.87 8.24 -1.58
C ASP A 38 -1.76 9.31 -2.68
N LYS A 39 -0.55 9.75 -3.01
CA LYS A 39 -0.30 10.72 -4.08
C LYS A 39 -0.32 10.06 -5.46
N TRP A 40 0.16 8.83 -5.54
CA TRP A 40 0.36 8.10 -6.79
C TRP A 40 -0.84 7.23 -7.19
N CYS A 41 -1.50 6.59 -6.22
CA CYS A 41 -2.55 5.59 -6.42
C CYS A 41 -3.82 6.01 -5.68
N ARG A 42 -4.47 7.09 -6.14
CA ARG A 42 -5.65 7.67 -5.47
C ARG A 42 -6.89 6.79 -5.55
N ASP A 43 -6.94 5.92 -6.56
CA ASP A 43 -8.08 5.05 -6.83
C ASP A 43 -7.93 3.65 -6.23
N LEU A 44 -6.90 3.43 -5.42
CA LEU A 44 -6.56 2.12 -4.88
C LEU A 44 -7.63 1.60 -3.90
N LYS A 45 -8.13 0.40 -4.19
CA LYS A 45 -9.11 -0.34 -3.38
C LYS A 45 -8.47 -1.52 -2.66
N ILE A 46 -7.50 -2.18 -3.29
CA ILE A 46 -6.85 -3.38 -2.76
C ILE A 46 -5.33 -3.16 -2.71
N LEU A 47 -4.74 -3.32 -1.53
CA LEU A 47 -3.30 -3.19 -1.33
C LEU A 47 -2.72 -4.43 -0.63
N TYR A 48 -1.85 -5.14 -1.35
CA TYR A 48 -1.11 -6.28 -0.81
C TYR A 48 0.31 -5.87 -0.41
N LEU A 49 0.62 -6.03 0.88
CA LEU A 49 1.93 -5.73 1.47
C LEU A 49 2.48 -6.92 2.25
N GLN A 50 2.04 -8.15 1.95
CA GLN A 50 2.52 -9.30 2.71
C GLN A 50 4.04 -9.51 2.57
N ASN A 51 4.66 -9.98 3.65
CA ASN A 51 6.09 -10.28 3.71
C ASN A 51 6.96 -9.04 3.41
N ASN A 52 6.77 -7.99 4.19
CA ASN A 52 7.57 -6.77 4.20
C ASN A 52 8.10 -6.50 5.61
N LEU A 53 8.72 -5.34 5.84
CA LEU A 53 9.37 -4.98 7.10
C LEU A 53 8.62 -3.84 7.82
N ILE A 54 7.32 -3.68 7.56
CA ILE A 54 6.54 -2.55 8.09
C ILE A 54 6.41 -2.69 9.60
N GLY A 55 7.00 -1.77 10.36
CA GLY A 55 6.92 -1.77 11.82
C GLY A 55 5.69 -1.05 12.37
N LYS A 56 5.12 -0.12 11.60
CA LYS A 56 3.99 0.71 12.01
C LYS A 56 3.04 0.97 10.86
N ILE A 57 1.75 0.88 11.15
CA ILE A 57 0.69 1.31 10.22
C ILE A 57 0.64 2.83 10.26
N GLU A 58 0.91 3.47 9.12
CA GLU A 58 0.84 4.92 8.93
C GLU A 58 0.30 5.24 7.54
N ASN A 59 -0.30 6.42 7.37
CA ASN A 59 -0.79 6.95 6.08
C ASN A 59 -1.90 6.15 5.37
N VAL A 60 -2.32 4.99 5.87
CA VAL A 60 -3.42 4.18 5.30
C VAL A 60 -4.72 4.98 5.19
N SER A 61 -5.04 5.80 6.19
CA SER A 61 -6.24 6.66 6.20
C SER A 61 -6.30 7.68 5.06
N LYS A 62 -5.20 7.92 4.34
CA LYS A 62 -5.17 8.79 3.16
C LYS A 62 -5.66 8.09 1.89
N LEU A 63 -5.69 6.75 1.87
CA LEU A 63 -6.20 5.94 0.77
C LEU A 63 -7.73 5.83 0.89
N LYS A 64 -8.44 6.89 0.46
CA LYS A 64 -9.88 7.07 0.70
C LYS A 64 -10.80 6.04 0.03
N LYS A 65 -10.29 5.27 -0.93
CA LYS A 65 -11.04 4.19 -1.59
C LYS A 65 -10.59 2.80 -1.15
N LEU A 66 -9.67 2.70 -0.19
CA LEU A 66 -9.12 1.41 0.23
C LEU A 66 -10.18 0.58 0.94
N GLU A 67 -10.48 -0.57 0.37
CA GLU A 67 -11.45 -1.56 0.86
C GLU A 67 -10.75 -2.76 1.48
N TYR A 68 -9.53 -3.07 1.03
CA TYR A 68 -8.75 -4.22 1.50
C TYR A 68 -7.26 -3.90 1.67
N LEU A 69 -6.71 -4.29 2.82
CA LEU A 69 -5.30 -4.13 3.16
C LEU A 69 -4.75 -5.43 3.76
N ASN A 70 -3.75 -6.03 3.10
CA ASN A 70 -3.04 -7.19 3.63
C ASN A 70 -1.65 -6.81 4.14
N LEU A 71 -1.46 -6.90 5.45
CA LEU A 71 -0.20 -6.63 6.16
C LEU A 71 0.40 -7.89 6.79
N ALA A 72 -0.01 -9.09 6.37
CA ALA A 72 0.50 -10.34 6.92
C ALA A 72 2.04 -10.44 6.78
N LEU A 73 2.71 -11.07 7.75
CA LEU A 73 4.17 -11.23 7.73
C LEU A 73 4.92 -9.89 7.65
N ASN A 74 4.50 -8.91 8.46
CA ASN A 74 5.24 -7.66 8.70
C ASN A 74 5.70 -7.59 10.17
N ASN A 75 6.42 -6.53 10.52
CA ASN A 75 7.00 -6.32 11.86
C ASN A 75 6.08 -5.47 12.76
N ILE A 76 4.76 -5.51 12.54
CA ILE A 76 3.81 -4.66 13.25
C ILE A 76 3.63 -5.17 14.68
N GLU A 77 4.13 -4.42 15.66
CA GLU A 77 4.03 -4.77 17.08
C GLU A 77 2.69 -4.36 17.70
N LYS A 78 2.04 -3.36 17.13
CA LYS A 78 0.78 -2.80 17.63
C LYS A 78 -0.10 -2.33 16.48
N ILE A 79 -1.39 -2.69 16.55
CA ILE A 79 -2.41 -2.20 15.63
C ILE A 79 -2.93 -0.85 16.13
N GLU A 80 -2.69 0.20 15.33
CA GLU A 80 -3.11 1.59 15.56
C GLU A 80 -3.20 2.34 14.23
N ASN A 81 -3.77 3.56 14.21
CA ASN A 81 -3.91 4.40 13.01
C ASN A 81 -4.80 3.79 11.91
N LEU A 82 -5.82 3.04 12.31
CA LEU A 82 -6.83 2.44 11.43
C LEU A 82 -8.23 3.04 11.66
N GLU A 83 -8.34 4.16 12.37
CA GLU A 83 -9.64 4.70 12.82
C GLU A 83 -10.55 5.11 11.65
N ASP A 84 -9.96 5.43 10.49
CA ASP A 84 -10.66 5.85 9.28
C ASP A 84 -10.88 4.72 8.26
N VAL A 85 -10.43 3.49 8.55
CA VAL A 85 -10.64 2.32 7.69
C VAL A 85 -11.95 1.67 8.11
N VAL A 86 -13.07 2.17 7.55
CA VAL A 86 -14.42 1.79 7.94
C VAL A 86 -14.92 0.59 7.12
N TYR A 87 -15.60 -0.33 7.82
CA TYR A 87 -16.24 -1.58 7.38
C TYR A 87 -17.16 -1.48 6.16
#